data_AF-A0ABD7GPH7-F1
#
_entry.id   AF-A0ABD7GPH7-F1
#
_cell.length_a   1.000
_cell.length_b   1.000
_cell.length_c   1.000
_cell.angle_alpha   90.00
_cell.angle_beta   90.00
_cell.angle_gamma   90.00
#
_symmetry.space_group_name_H-M   'P 1'
#
loop_
_entity.id
_entity.type
_entity.pdbx_description
1 polymer ?
#
loop_
_entity_poly.entity_id
_entity_poly.type
_entity_poly.pdbx_seq_one_letter_code
_entity_poly.pdbx_strand_id
1 'polypeptide(L)' 'CWKVAKFVKSNAIVYAKNNMTIGIGAGQMSRVYSAKIAGIKAADEGLEVKGSSMASDAFFPFRDGIDAAAAAGVTCVI' A
#
# COMPACT_ATOMS: atom_id res chain seq x y z
N CYS A 1 10.09 1.59 1.04
CA CYS A 1 8.76 1.53 0.41
C CYS A 1 8.79 1.98 -1.07
N TRP A 2 9.05 3.26 -1.38
CA TRP A 2 9.00 3.80 -2.76
C TRP A 2 9.98 3.15 -3.75
N LYS A 3 11.17 2.73 -3.29
CA LYS A 3 12.13 1.99 -4.14
C LYS A 3 11.53 0.69 -4.69
N VAL A 4 10.70 0.01 -3.90
CA VAL A 4 10.00 -1.21 -4.32
C VAL A 4 8.89 -0.87 -5.29
N ALA A 5 8.08 0.17 -4.99
CA ALA A 5 6.98 0.61 -5.85
C ALA A 5 7.43 0.88 -7.30
N LYS A 6 8.65 1.42 -7.49
CA LYS A 6 9.26 1.62 -8.82
C LYS A 6 9.35 0.36 -9.69
N PHE A 7 9.50 -0.82 -9.08
CA PHE A 7 9.64 -2.09 -9.80
C PHE A 7 8.33 -2.88 -9.88
N VAL A 8 7.28 -2.44 -9.20
CA VAL A 8 5.96 -3.08 -9.21
C VAL A 8 5.18 -2.60 -10.42
N LYS A 9 4.42 -3.49 -11.07
CA LYS A 9 3.56 -3.13 -12.21
C LYS A 9 2.43 -2.20 -11.76
N SER A 10 2.32 -1.06 -12.43
CA SER A 10 1.29 -0.06 -12.17
C SER A 10 -0.14 -0.60 -12.35
N ASN A 11 -1.12 -0.12 -11.57
CA ASN A 11 -0.99 0.83 -10.46
C ASN A 11 -0.48 0.14 -9.19
N ALA A 12 0.66 0.61 -8.67
CA ALA A 12 1.35 -0.03 -7.55
C ALA A 12 1.05 0.66 -6.21
N ILE A 13 0.69 -0.14 -5.22
CA ILE A 13 0.64 0.24 -3.81
C ILE A 13 1.47 -0.76 -3.03
N VAL A 14 2.45 -0.24 -2.27
CA VAL A 14 3.35 -1.04 -1.45
C VAL A 14 3.18 -0.62 0.00
N TYR A 15 3.02 -1.59 0.90
CA TYR A 15 3.10 -1.39 2.34
C TYR A 15 4.43 -1.92 2.85
N ALA A 16 5.10 -1.14 3.69
CA ALA A 16 6.35 -1.53 4.32
C ALA A 16 6.39 -1.15 5.80
N LYS A 17 6.93 -2.03 6.63
CA LYS A 17 7.13 -1.82 8.06
C LYS A 17 8.49 -2.40 8.45
N ASN A 18 9.23 -1.74 9.34
CA ASN A 18 10.54 -2.20 9.81
C ASN A 18 11.51 -2.59 8.69
N ASN A 19 11.62 -1.76 7.63
CA ASN A 19 12.42 -2.01 6.42
C ASN A 19 12.04 -3.27 5.61
N MET A 20 10.91 -3.89 5.92
CA MET A 20 10.37 -5.06 5.22
C MET A 20 9.11 -4.68 4.45
N THR A 21 8.95 -5.22 3.25
CA THR A 21 7.68 -5.12 2.51
C THR A 21 6.69 -6.11 3.10
N ILE A 22 5.53 -5.63 3.50
CA ILE A 22 4.49 -6.45 4.14
C ILE A 22 3.29 -6.70 3.23
N GLY A 23 3.11 -5.89 2.18
CA GLY A 23 1.99 -6.04 1.26
C GLY A 23 2.24 -5.31 -0.06
N ILE A 24 1.82 -5.92 -1.17
CA ILE A 24 1.93 -5.34 -2.51
C ILE A 24 0.63 -5.55 -3.29
N GLY A 25 -0.01 -4.43 -3.65
CA GLY A 25 -1.04 -4.35 -4.66
C GLY A 25 -0.44 -3.90 -5.98
N ALA A 26 -0.67 -4.67 -7.05
CA ALA A 26 -0.10 -4.43 -8.37
C ALA A 26 -1.15 -4.66 -9.45
N GLY A 27 -1.03 -3.93 -10.57
CA GLY A 27 -1.79 -4.20 -11.80
C GLY A 27 -3.29 -3.86 -11.74
N GLN A 28 -3.77 -3.17 -10.71
CA GLN A 28 -5.20 -2.81 -10.64
C GLN A 28 -5.50 -1.51 -11.37
N MET A 29 -6.69 -1.43 -11.96
CA MET A 29 -7.20 -0.21 -12.58
C MET A 29 -7.44 0.90 -11.55
N SER A 30 -7.84 0.54 -10.32
CA SER A 30 -8.09 1.46 -9.21
C SER A 30 -7.01 1.36 -8.13
N ARG A 31 -6.42 2.51 -7.75
CA ARG A 31 -5.44 2.61 -6.66
C ARG A 31 -6.04 2.23 -5.30
N VAL A 32 -7.31 2.54 -5.07
CA VAL A 32 -8.03 2.14 -3.86
C VAL A 32 -8.09 0.61 -3.78
N TYR A 33 -8.30 -0.08 -4.91
CA TYR A 33 -8.27 -1.54 -4.94
C TYR A 33 -6.85 -2.08 -4.74
N SER A 34 -5.82 -1.49 -5.35
CA SER A 34 -4.43 -1.86 -5.06
C SER A 34 -4.10 -1.76 -3.57
N ALA A 35 -4.53 -0.69 -2.89
CA ALA A 35 -4.33 -0.49 -1.46
C ALA A 35 -5.06 -1.56 -0.62
N LYS A 36 -6.31 -1.88 -0.98
CA LYS A 36 -7.07 -2.97 -0.33
C LYS A 36 -6.37 -4.32 -0.50
N ILE A 37 -5.92 -4.66 -1.71
CA ILE A 37 -5.22 -5.93 -1.97
C ILE A 37 -3.91 -6.01 -1.18
N ALA A 38 -3.14 -4.91 -1.09
CA ALA A 38 -1.93 -4.86 -0.29
C ALA A 38 -2.22 -5.15 1.19
N GLY A 39 -3.32 -4.61 1.72
CA GLY A 39 -3.77 -4.84 3.10
C GLY A 39 -4.27 -6.25 3.35
N ILE A 40 -5.06 -6.81 2.42
CA ILE A 40 -5.56 -8.19 2.50
C ILE A 40 -4.39 -9.17 2.50
N LYS A 41 -3.43 -9.02 1.58
CA LYS A 41 -2.23 -9.88 1.55
C LYS A 41 -1.41 -9.82 2.83
N ALA A 42 -1.27 -8.63 3.41
CA ALA A 42 -0.58 -8.50 4.70
C ALA A 42 -1.34 -9.25 5.80
N ALA A 43 -2.67 -9.13 5.84
CA ALA A 43 -3.50 -9.83 6.82
C ALA A 43 -3.48 -11.37 6.63
N ASP A 44 -3.54 -11.85 5.39
CA ASP A 44 -3.50 -13.28 5.05
C ASP A 44 -2.18 -13.93 5.51
N GLU A 45 -1.07 -13.20 5.42
CA GLU A 45 0.26 -13.61 5.89
C GLU A 45 0.48 -13.34 7.40
N GLY A 46 -0.53 -12.87 8.13
CA GLY A 46 -0.44 -12.55 9.56
C GLY A 46 0.49 -11.37 9.87
N LEU A 47 0.77 -10.50 8.89
CA LEU A 47 1.64 -9.34 9.03
C LEU A 47 0.86 -8.11 9.49
N GLU A 48 1.39 -7.40 10.49
CA GLU A 48 0.75 -6.23 11.05
C GLU A 48 0.95 -4.98 10.17
N VAL A 49 -0.16 -4.45 9.62
CA VAL A 49 -0.17 -3.21 8.80
C VAL A 49 -0.14 -1.94 9.65
N LYS A 50 -0.58 -1.99 10.90
CA LYS A 50 -0.59 -0.83 11.79
C LYS A 50 0.83 -0.29 12.03
N GLY A 51 1.02 1.02 11.89
CA GLY A 51 2.33 1.67 11.98
C GLY A 51 3.21 1.49 10.74
N SER A 52 2.68 0.97 9.63
CA SER A 52 3.41 0.83 8.38
C SER A 52 3.42 2.11 7.55
N SER A 53 4.31 2.16 6.55
CA SER A 53 4.38 3.20 5.53
C SER A 53 3.87 2.67 4.19
N MET A 54 3.03 3.45 3.50
CA MET A 54 2.57 3.18 2.15
C MET A 54 3.42 3.94 1.13
N ALA A 55 3.69 3.33 -0.02
CA ALA A 55 4.15 4.03 -1.21
C ALA A 55 3.19 3.80 -2.38
N SER A 56 2.87 4.85 -3.12
CA SER A 56 2.20 4.76 -4.42
C SER A 56 3.14 5.15 -5.56
N ASP A 57 2.98 4.51 -6.71
CA ASP A 57 3.73 4.86 -7.92
C ASP A 57 3.21 6.14 -8.62
N ALA A 58 2.02 6.63 -8.26
CA ALA A 58 1.52 7.92 -8.72
C ALA A 58 0.62 8.59 -7.68
N PHE A 59 0.19 9.81 -7.98
CA PHE A 59 -0.65 10.60 -7.07
C PHE A 59 -2.03 9.96 -6.82
N PHE A 60 -2.59 10.24 -5.64
CA PHE A 60 -3.99 9.94 -5.34
C PHE A 60 -4.89 11.06 -5.85
N PRO A 61 -5.86 10.79 -6.74
CA PRO A 61 -6.75 11.84 -7.25
C PRO A 61 -7.75 12.33 -6.20
N PHE A 62 -8.08 11.48 -5.21
CA PHE A 62 -9.05 11.77 -4.16
C PHE A 62 -8.58 11.22 -2.81
N ARG A 63 -9.25 11.65 -1.73
CA ARG A 63 -8.94 11.26 -0.34
C ARG A 63 -9.22 9.80 -0.01
N ASP A 64 -10.04 9.12 -0.81
CA ASP A 64 -10.49 7.74 -0.59
C ASP A 64 -9.33 6.74 -0.43
N GLY A 65 -8.27 6.89 -1.23
CA GLY A 65 -7.07 6.07 -1.11
C GLY A 65 -6.31 6.31 0.19
N ILE A 66 -6.28 7.56 0.67
CA ILE A 66 -5.65 7.93 1.93
C ILE A 66 -6.47 7.45 3.13
N ASP A 67 -7.80 7.62 3.09
CA ASP A 67 -8.71 7.14 4.12
C ASP A 67 -8.62 5.62 4.26
N ALA A 68 -8.53 4.89 3.13
CA ALA A 68 -8.34 3.44 3.13
C ALA A 68 -6.99 3.02 3.75
N ALA A 69 -5.90 3.74 3.45
CA ALA A 69 -4.59 3.49 4.04
C ALA A 69 -4.60 3.77 5.55
N ALA A 70 -5.22 4.88 5.98
CA ALA A 70 -5.36 5.23 7.38
C ALA A 70 -6.19 4.20 8.17
N ALA A 71 -7.29 3.71 7.57
CA ALA A 71 -8.09 2.63 8.15
C ALA A 71 -7.31 1.31 8.30
N ALA A 72 -6.36 1.04 7.42
CA ALA A 72 -5.43 -0.09 7.54
C ALA A 72 -4.32 0.15 8.57
N GLY A 73 -4.21 1.35 9.14
CA GLY A 73 -3.23 1.72 10.16
C GLY A 73 -1.90 2.23 9.59
N VAL A 74 -1.87 2.65 8.32
CA VAL A 74 -0.69 3.32 7.72
C VAL A 74 -0.50 4.69 8.38
N THR A 75 0.74 4.99 8.78
CA THR A 75 1.08 6.26 9.45
C THR A 75 1.85 7.23 8.56
N CYS A 76 2.36 6.77 7.42
CA CYS A 76 3.14 7.57 6.47
C CYS A 76 2.83 7.14 5.04
N VAL A 77 2.70 8.12 4.14
CA VAL A 77 2.43 7.89 2.70
C VAL A 77 3.47 8.64 1.88
N ILE A 78 4.03 7.97 0.87
CA ILE A 78 4.97 8.52 -0.12
C ILE A 78 4.46 8.29 -1.53
#